data_AF-A0AAV4ZQ03-F1
#
_entry.id   AF-A0AAV4ZQ03-F1
#
_cell.length_a   1.000
_cell.length_b   1.000
_cell.length_c   1.000
_cell.angle_alpha   90.00
_cell.angle_beta   90.00
_cell.angle_gamma   90.00
#
_symmetry.space_group_name_H-M   'P 1'
#
loop_
_entity.id
_entity.type
_entity.pdbx_description
1 polymer ?
#
loop_
_entity_poly.entity_id
_entity_poly.type
_entity_poly.pdbx_seq_one_letter_code
_entity_poly.pdbx_strand_id
1 'polypeptide(L)'
;MSDGVYSIDIAVRAMPAASLVARIVDSYGADAAAERWAWLGERTISTLAQKGRAQAGDVAPRRAGGRPMACSEIDAAVAIESGFALGSASRGIRAAGITVSYQGVYSRRGLTPPMISPAERGIASALAGAARRGDAKATAAWESRLAFEAAVGSVVRAALALVPEQPATGRYVFPPAAAALAEALRDQDPGAVAAVFPALAEIAQAEPEPTAIEPPPILETRAMPRHRLLPPDAVLLAERAKGRKIAQIAADWGVSVQAVYAHLRRLDIAVLSAPTKAPPPKPQIRRLLAVPPPGRLSAGDLALAVELARRKGITPAAAVEFVRADVAQVRPVAPDLPPAGFPAPRMSPALTDWFQALADGRDLPELEMEDFNV
;
A
#
# COMPACT_ATOMS: atom_id res chain seq x y z
N MET A 1 -1.22 32.41 -4.68
CA MET A 1 -1.99 31.15 -4.81
C MET A 1 -1.37 30.43 -5.99
N SER A 2 -0.55 29.42 -5.72
CA SER A 2 0.13 28.68 -6.79
C SER A 2 -0.86 27.68 -7.35
N ASP A 3 -1.34 27.90 -8.56
CA ASP A 3 -2.07 26.90 -9.34
C ASP A 3 -1.13 25.72 -9.57
N GLY A 4 -1.20 24.76 -8.66
CA GLY A 4 -0.43 23.52 -8.72
C GLY A 4 -0.78 22.83 -10.02
N VAL A 5 0.23 22.65 -10.87
CA VAL A 5 0.12 21.90 -12.12
C VAL A 5 -0.40 20.50 -11.79
N TYR A 6 -1.71 20.30 -11.92
CA TYR A 6 -2.36 19.00 -11.82
C TYR A 6 -1.83 18.17 -13.00
N SER A 7 -0.88 17.28 -12.71
CA SER A 7 -0.39 16.35 -13.72
C SER A 7 -1.53 15.43 -14.16
N ILE A 8 -1.77 15.37 -15.47
CA ILE A 8 -2.73 14.46 -16.11
C ILE A 8 -2.51 13.02 -15.64
N ASP A 9 -1.27 12.63 -15.38
CA ASP A 9 -0.94 11.30 -14.86
C ASP A 9 -1.57 11.01 -13.49
N ILE A 10 -1.69 12.02 -12.63
CA ILE A 10 -2.33 11.88 -11.31
C ILE A 10 -3.84 11.68 -11.48
N ALA A 11 -4.46 12.41 -12.41
CA ALA A 11 -5.89 12.27 -12.70
C ALA A 11 -6.20 10.91 -13.34
N VAL A 12 -5.37 10.45 -14.29
CA VAL A 12 -5.52 9.15 -14.96
C VAL A 12 -5.29 7.99 -13.99
N ARG A 13 -4.35 8.12 -13.05
CA ARG A 13 -4.02 7.07 -12.06
C ARG A 13 -4.71 7.25 -10.71
N ALA A 14 -5.80 8.01 -10.67
CA ALA A 14 -6.59 8.15 -9.45
C ALA A 14 -7.12 6.78 -8.99
N MET A 15 -7.10 6.56 -7.68
CA MET A 15 -7.61 5.31 -7.09
C MET A 15 -9.14 5.26 -7.29
N PRO A 16 -9.70 4.21 -7.91
CA PRO A 16 -11.13 4.13 -8.14
C PRO A 16 -11.90 3.92 -6.84
N ALA A 17 -13.13 4.42 -6.80
CA ALA A 17 -14.05 4.17 -5.69
C ALA A 17 -14.35 2.68 -5.57
N ALA A 18 -14.30 2.13 -4.34
CA ALA A 18 -14.53 0.72 -4.08
C ALA A 18 -15.89 0.21 -4.59
N SER A 19 -16.94 1.02 -4.44
CA SER A 19 -18.29 0.72 -4.94
C SER A 19 -18.37 0.63 -6.47
N LEU A 20 -17.59 1.43 -7.20
CA LEU A 20 -17.50 1.35 -8.65
C LEU A 20 -16.78 0.07 -9.09
N VAL A 21 -15.68 -0.26 -8.42
CA VAL A 21 -14.93 -1.50 -8.70
C VAL A 21 -15.82 -2.72 -8.45
N ALA A 22 -16.55 -2.76 -7.33
CA ALA A 22 -17.49 -3.85 -7.03
C ALA A 22 -18.52 -4.02 -8.16
N ARG A 23 -19.18 -2.93 -8.56
CA ARG A 23 -20.19 -2.95 -9.63
C ARG A 23 -19.65 -3.49 -10.95
N ILE A 24 -18.44 -3.09 -11.34
CA ILE A 24 -17.82 -3.57 -12.59
C ILE A 24 -17.49 -5.05 -12.47
N VAL A 25 -16.90 -5.49 -11.35
CA VAL A 25 -16.58 -6.90 -11.14
C VAL A 25 -17.83 -7.77 -11.13
N ASP A 26 -18.91 -7.31 -10.49
CA ASP A 26 -20.16 -8.06 -10.40
C ASP A 26 -20.93 -8.12 -11.73
N SER A 27 -20.82 -7.07 -12.56
CA SER A 27 -21.52 -7.00 -13.84
C SER A 27 -20.74 -7.62 -15.01
N TYR A 28 -19.41 -7.52 -14.98
CA TYR A 28 -18.54 -7.82 -16.13
C TYR A 28 -17.34 -8.73 -15.80
N GLY A 29 -17.17 -9.14 -14.54
CA GLY A 29 -16.06 -9.99 -14.11
C GLY A 29 -14.80 -9.23 -13.70
N ALA A 30 -13.86 -9.95 -13.07
CA ALA A 30 -12.60 -9.39 -12.57
C ALA A 30 -11.67 -8.91 -13.69
N ASP A 31 -11.67 -9.59 -14.83
CA ASP A 31 -10.83 -9.26 -16.00
C ASP A 31 -11.20 -7.89 -16.59
N ALA A 32 -12.50 -7.58 -16.69
CA ALA A 32 -12.96 -6.27 -17.16
C ALA A 32 -12.51 -5.12 -16.24
N ALA A 33 -12.48 -5.36 -14.93
CA ALA A 33 -11.93 -4.40 -13.99
C ALA A 33 -10.39 -4.28 -14.13
N ALA A 34 -9.69 -5.39 -14.36
CA ALA A 34 -8.25 -5.39 -14.59
C ALA A 34 -7.86 -4.66 -15.88
N GLU A 35 -8.61 -4.82 -16.96
CA GLU A 35 -8.41 -4.06 -18.21
C GLU A 35 -8.62 -2.56 -17.98
N ARG A 36 -9.70 -2.19 -17.29
CA ARG A 36 -10.03 -0.77 -17.00
C ARG A 36 -8.99 -0.11 -16.11
N TRP A 37 -8.43 -0.84 -15.16
CA TRP A 37 -7.45 -0.35 -14.19
C TRP A 37 -6.15 -1.15 -14.28
N ALA A 38 -5.58 -1.27 -15.49
CA ALA A 38 -4.41 -2.11 -15.77
C ALA A 38 -3.14 -1.75 -14.97
N TRP A 39 -3.10 -0.55 -14.35
CA TRP A 39 -2.03 -0.15 -13.44
C TRP A 39 -2.23 -0.62 -11.98
N LEU A 40 -3.40 -1.16 -11.64
CA LEU A 40 -3.68 -1.80 -10.37
C LEU A 40 -3.50 -3.31 -10.50
N GLY A 41 -2.84 -3.93 -9.53
CA GLY A 41 -2.76 -5.38 -9.46
C GLY A 41 -4.12 -6.02 -9.15
N GLU A 42 -4.32 -7.25 -9.62
CA GLU A 42 -5.54 -8.05 -9.42
C GLU A 42 -5.95 -8.14 -7.94
N ARG A 43 -4.96 -8.27 -7.04
CA ARG A 43 -5.19 -8.28 -5.58
C ARG A 43 -5.83 -6.99 -5.07
N THR A 44 -5.39 -5.84 -5.60
CA THR A 44 -5.95 -4.53 -5.22
C THR A 44 -7.38 -4.40 -5.72
N ILE A 45 -7.65 -4.82 -6.97
CA ILE A 45 -8.99 -4.82 -7.56
C ILE A 45 -9.93 -5.72 -6.74
N SER A 46 -9.51 -6.93 -6.40
CA SER A 46 -10.27 -7.85 -5.56
C SER A 46 -10.58 -7.26 -4.17
N THR A 47 -9.60 -6.56 -3.57
CA THR A 47 -9.77 -5.90 -2.26
C THR A 47 -10.76 -4.74 -2.35
N LEU A 48 -10.69 -3.94 -3.42
CA LEU A 48 -11.62 -2.83 -3.66
C LEU A 48 -13.03 -3.33 -3.95
N ALA A 49 -13.19 -4.38 -4.75
CA ALA A 49 -14.48 -5.00 -5.00
C ALA A 49 -15.10 -5.56 -3.70
N GLN A 50 -14.32 -6.28 -2.90
CA GLN A 50 -14.77 -6.77 -1.60
C GLN A 50 -15.22 -5.64 -0.68
N LYS A 51 -14.42 -4.56 -0.61
CA LYS A 51 -14.76 -3.37 0.18
C LYS A 51 -16.06 -2.72 -0.32
N GLY A 52 -16.23 -2.60 -1.64
CA GLY A 52 -17.42 -2.01 -2.25
C GLY A 52 -18.69 -2.81 -1.98
N ARG A 53 -18.63 -4.15 -2.05
CA ARG A 53 -19.75 -5.03 -1.69
C ARG A 53 -20.14 -4.89 -0.22
N ALA A 54 -19.15 -4.92 0.68
CA ALA A 54 -19.41 -4.73 2.10
C ALA A 54 -20.00 -3.34 2.41
N GLN A 55 -19.60 -2.29 1.68
CA GLN A 55 -20.22 -0.96 1.77
C GLN A 55 -21.67 -0.92 1.27
N ALA A 56 -22.02 -1.77 0.31
CA ALA A 56 -23.39 -1.92 -0.19
C ALA A 56 -24.28 -2.79 0.71
N GLY A 57 -23.73 -3.35 1.80
CA GLY A 57 -24.44 -4.30 2.66
C GLY A 57 -24.41 -5.74 2.13
N ASP A 58 -23.80 -5.96 0.97
CA ASP A 58 -23.61 -7.29 0.39
C ASP A 58 -22.47 -7.99 1.12
N VAL A 59 -22.83 -8.73 2.17
CA VAL A 59 -21.92 -9.69 2.81
C VAL A 59 -21.76 -10.85 1.83
N ALA A 60 -20.72 -10.79 0.99
CA ALA A 60 -20.38 -11.92 0.14
C ALA A 60 -20.36 -13.19 1.00
N PRO A 61 -21.07 -14.26 0.61
CA PRO A 61 -21.10 -15.48 1.38
C PRO A 61 -19.66 -15.90 1.66
N ARG A 62 -19.38 -16.22 2.92
CA ARG A 62 -18.07 -16.68 3.38
C ARG A 62 -17.59 -17.70 2.35
N ARG A 63 -16.51 -17.39 1.60
CA ARG A 63 -16.06 -18.24 0.48
C ARG A 63 -16.17 -19.69 0.93
N ALA A 64 -16.98 -20.50 0.24
CA ALA A 64 -17.11 -21.91 0.56
C ALA A 64 -15.71 -22.52 0.42
N GLY A 65 -15.11 -22.92 1.55
CA GLY A 65 -13.72 -23.42 1.61
C GLY A 65 -12.65 -22.42 2.09
N GLY A 66 -12.99 -21.17 2.41
CA GLY A 66 -12.06 -20.25 3.06
C GLY A 66 -11.80 -20.65 4.51
N ARG A 67 -10.51 -20.75 4.91
CA ARG A 67 -10.15 -21.07 6.31
C ARG A 67 -10.83 -20.07 7.25
N PRO A 68 -11.53 -20.52 8.30
CA PRO A 68 -12.12 -19.62 9.29
C PRO A 68 -11.03 -18.73 9.87
N MET A 69 -11.36 -17.47 10.15
CA MET A 69 -10.43 -16.60 10.86
C MET A 69 -10.17 -17.21 12.23
N ALA A 70 -8.93 -17.17 12.69
CA ALA A 70 -8.52 -17.69 13.99
C ALA A 70 -8.96 -16.79 15.17
N CYS A 71 -10.04 -16.02 15.03
CA CYS A 71 -10.62 -15.24 16.11
C CYS A 71 -12.15 -15.29 16.06
N SER A 72 -12.78 -15.06 17.21
CA SER A 72 -14.22 -14.94 17.34
C SER A 72 -14.73 -13.64 16.68
N GLU A 73 -16.04 -13.56 16.44
CA GLU A 73 -16.66 -12.33 15.93
C GLU A 73 -16.61 -11.20 16.96
N ILE A 74 -16.80 -11.51 18.25
CA ILE A 74 -16.70 -10.52 19.32
C ILE A 74 -15.28 -9.95 19.43
N ASP A 75 -14.22 -10.76 19.28
CA ASP A 75 -12.86 -10.23 19.30
C ASP A 75 -12.54 -9.41 18.05
N ALA A 76 -13.10 -9.77 16.89
CA ALA A 76 -13.01 -8.96 15.69
C ALA A 76 -13.72 -7.60 15.87
N ALA A 77 -14.85 -7.58 16.58
CA ALA A 77 -15.58 -6.37 16.94
C ALA A 77 -14.77 -5.47 17.86
N VAL A 78 -14.23 -6.05 18.93
CA VAL A 78 -13.34 -5.35 19.87
C VAL A 78 -12.14 -4.76 19.13
N ALA A 79 -11.54 -5.50 18.20
CA ALA A 79 -10.38 -5.03 17.44
C ALA A 79 -10.69 -3.84 16.51
N ILE A 80 -11.90 -3.82 15.93
CA ILE A 80 -12.33 -2.72 15.06
C ILE A 80 -12.56 -1.46 15.89
N GLU A 81 -13.41 -1.55 16.91
CA GLU A 81 -13.83 -0.36 17.65
C GLU A 81 -12.71 0.19 18.54
N SER A 82 -11.92 -0.68 19.17
CA SER A 82 -10.70 -0.26 19.88
C SER A 82 -9.71 0.40 18.92
N GLY A 83 -9.62 -0.08 17.67
CA GLY A 83 -8.77 0.55 16.67
C GLY A 83 -9.20 1.96 16.30
N PHE A 84 -10.51 2.22 16.21
CA PHE A 84 -11.03 3.58 16.01
C PHE A 84 -10.79 4.48 17.23
N ALA A 85 -11.08 3.99 18.44
CA ALA A 85 -10.82 4.74 19.68
C ALA A 85 -9.33 5.09 19.86
N LEU A 86 -8.44 4.16 19.52
CA LEU A 86 -6.98 4.31 19.65
C LEU A 86 -6.32 4.96 18.43
N GLY A 87 -7.07 5.29 17.38
CA GLY A 87 -6.57 5.83 16.11
C GLY A 87 -5.66 4.87 15.31
N SER A 88 -5.67 3.57 15.63
CA SER A 88 -4.77 2.59 15.02
C SER A 88 -5.35 1.18 14.97
N ALA A 89 -5.49 0.63 13.76
CA ALA A 89 -5.96 -0.74 13.59
C ALA A 89 -5.04 -1.78 14.26
N SER A 90 -3.72 -1.57 14.26
CA SER A 90 -2.77 -2.47 14.93
C SER A 90 -2.87 -2.41 16.46
N ARG A 91 -3.20 -1.25 17.03
CA ARG A 91 -3.47 -1.14 18.47
C ARG A 91 -4.78 -1.83 18.83
N GLY A 92 -5.80 -1.72 17.98
CA GLY A 92 -7.05 -2.44 18.14
C GLY A 92 -6.88 -3.97 18.16
N ILE A 93 -6.05 -4.52 17.26
CA ILE A 93 -5.72 -5.96 17.27
C ILE A 93 -5.08 -6.39 18.60
N ARG A 94 -4.16 -5.59 19.15
CA ARG A 94 -3.54 -5.88 20.46
C ARG A 94 -4.52 -5.72 21.61
N ALA A 95 -5.36 -4.69 21.59
CA ALA A 95 -6.43 -4.46 22.56
C ALA A 95 -7.39 -5.65 22.64
N ALA A 96 -7.72 -6.27 21.50
CA ALA A 96 -8.55 -7.46 21.43
C ALA A 96 -7.81 -8.76 21.82
N GLY A 97 -6.48 -8.74 21.93
CA GLY A 97 -5.67 -9.93 22.23
C GLY A 97 -5.58 -10.94 21.07
N ILE A 98 -5.80 -10.51 19.83
CA ILE A 98 -5.78 -11.40 18.65
C ILE A 98 -4.52 -11.20 17.81
N THR A 99 -4.15 -12.21 17.02
CA THR A 99 -2.93 -12.20 16.19
C THR A 99 -3.20 -12.13 14.68
N VAL A 100 -4.48 -12.00 14.31
CA VAL A 100 -4.93 -11.91 12.91
C VAL A 100 -4.57 -10.55 12.29
N SER A 101 -4.43 -10.54 10.96
CA SER A 101 -4.20 -9.29 10.23
C SER A 101 -5.41 -8.35 10.33
N TYR A 102 -5.18 -7.10 10.74
CA TYR A 102 -6.22 -6.07 10.76
C TYR A 102 -6.85 -5.83 9.39
N GLN A 103 -6.09 -6.00 8.29
CA GLN A 103 -6.61 -5.75 6.95
C GLN A 103 -7.80 -6.68 6.65
N GLY A 104 -7.72 -7.94 7.07
CA GLY A 104 -8.78 -8.93 6.88
C GLY A 104 -10.02 -8.62 7.75
N VAL A 105 -9.80 -8.18 8.98
CA VAL A 105 -10.87 -7.79 9.92
C VAL A 105 -11.68 -6.62 9.36
N TYR A 106 -11.01 -5.54 8.94
CA TYR A 106 -11.68 -4.31 8.49
C TYR A 106 -12.31 -4.47 7.10
N SER A 107 -11.63 -5.12 6.16
CA SER A 107 -12.12 -5.25 4.78
C SER A 107 -13.40 -6.07 4.68
N ARG A 108 -13.58 -7.09 5.54
CA ARG A 108 -14.82 -7.86 5.61
C ARG A 108 -16.05 -7.03 5.96
N ARG A 109 -15.83 -5.97 6.75
CA ARG A 109 -16.86 -5.02 7.17
C ARG A 109 -16.94 -3.78 6.26
N GLY A 110 -16.15 -3.73 5.18
CA GLY A 110 -16.11 -2.58 4.28
C GLY A 110 -15.44 -1.34 4.87
N LEU A 111 -14.71 -1.50 5.98
CA LEU A 111 -14.12 -0.40 6.74
C LEU A 111 -12.72 -0.06 6.25
N THR A 112 -12.35 1.21 6.38
CA THR A 112 -10.97 1.66 6.21
C THR A 112 -10.27 1.63 7.56
N PRO A 113 -9.14 0.93 7.72
CA PRO A 113 -8.45 0.88 9.00
C PRO A 113 -7.90 2.27 9.39
N PRO A 114 -8.09 2.70 10.65
CA PRO A 114 -7.50 3.94 11.13
C PRO A 114 -5.97 3.80 11.20
N MET A 115 -5.28 4.87 10.81
CA MET A 115 -3.83 4.92 10.75
C MET A 115 -3.30 6.05 11.62
N ILE A 116 -2.30 5.73 12.44
CA ILE A 116 -1.54 6.72 13.20
C ILE A 116 -0.67 7.56 12.29
N SER A 117 -0.43 8.81 12.70
CA SER A 117 0.47 9.71 12.02
C SER A 117 1.90 9.14 11.96
N PRO A 118 2.70 9.49 10.95
CA PRO A 118 4.12 9.10 10.89
C PRO A 118 4.91 9.53 12.13
N ALA A 119 4.58 10.69 12.72
CA ALA A 119 5.21 11.20 13.93
C ALA A 119 4.94 10.29 15.14
N GLU A 120 3.69 9.94 15.38
CA GLU A 120 3.32 9.04 16.48
C GLU A 120 3.92 7.63 16.30
N ARG A 121 3.95 7.15 15.05
CA ARG A 121 4.63 5.89 14.70
C ARG A 121 6.12 5.93 15.04
N GLY A 122 6.78 7.04 14.74
CA GLY A 122 8.18 7.28 15.08
C GLY A 122 8.42 7.25 16.59
N ILE A 123 7.56 7.90 17.37
CA ILE A 123 7.61 7.88 18.84
C ILE A 123 7.44 6.45 19.37
N ALA A 124 6.45 5.72 18.89
CA ALA A 124 6.20 4.33 19.31
C ALA A 124 7.39 3.41 18.98
N SER A 125 7.98 3.56 17.79
CA SER A 125 9.15 2.78 17.38
C SER A 125 10.41 3.13 18.19
N ALA A 126 10.62 4.41 18.50
CA ALA A 126 11.72 4.85 19.34
C ALA A 126 11.59 4.30 20.77
N LEU A 127 10.38 4.36 21.33
CA LEU A 127 10.06 3.83 22.66
C LEU A 127 10.29 2.32 22.73
N ALA A 128 9.70 1.56 21.79
CA ALA A 128 9.90 0.11 21.71
C ALA A 128 11.36 -0.28 21.44
N GLY A 129 12.11 0.56 20.72
CA GLY A 129 13.54 0.38 20.50
C GLY A 129 14.36 0.60 21.78
N ALA A 130 14.01 1.60 22.59
CA ALA A 130 14.66 1.87 23.87
C ALA A 130 14.36 0.77 24.90
N ALA A 131 13.11 0.33 25.01
CA ALA A 131 12.71 -0.78 25.87
C ALA A 131 13.50 -2.06 25.56
N ARG A 132 13.66 -2.40 24.27
CA ARG A 132 14.47 -3.56 23.83
C ARG A 132 15.96 -3.47 24.16
N ARG A 133 16.48 -2.26 24.42
CA ARG A 133 17.86 -2.05 24.89
C ARG A 133 17.99 -2.08 26.40
N GLY A 134 16.91 -2.38 27.14
CA GLY A 134 16.91 -2.46 28.59
C GLY A 134 16.70 -1.13 29.31
N ASP A 135 16.26 -0.08 28.62
CA ASP A 135 15.86 1.17 29.30
C ASP A 135 14.58 0.93 30.11
N ALA A 136 14.73 0.88 31.45
CA ALA A 136 13.64 0.61 32.38
C ALA A 136 12.47 1.59 32.25
N LYS A 137 12.75 2.88 32.01
CA LYS A 137 11.70 3.90 31.85
C LYS A 137 10.94 3.67 30.55
N ALA A 138 11.65 3.34 29.47
CA ALA A 138 11.02 3.01 28.19
C ALA A 138 10.19 1.72 28.26
N THR A 139 10.67 0.71 28.99
CA THR A 139 9.93 -0.54 29.24
C THR A 139 8.64 -0.27 30.01
N ALA A 140 8.71 0.44 31.15
CA ALA A 140 7.53 0.79 31.94
C ALA A 140 6.50 1.61 31.13
N ALA A 141 6.97 2.56 30.31
CA ALA A 141 6.09 3.35 29.44
C ALA A 141 5.48 2.52 28.31
N TRP A 142 6.22 1.54 27.76
CA TRP A 142 5.70 0.60 26.76
C TRP A 142 4.64 -0.34 27.36
N GLU A 143 4.89 -0.88 28.55
CA GLU A 143 3.95 -1.71 29.30
C GLU A 143 2.68 -0.93 29.67
N SER A 144 2.82 0.32 30.13
CA SER A 144 1.69 1.21 30.40
C SER A 144 0.84 1.44 29.15
N ARG A 145 1.48 1.60 27.98
CA ARG A 145 0.77 1.73 26.70
C ARG A 145 0.00 0.46 26.34
N LEU A 146 0.61 -0.71 26.55
CA LEU A 146 -0.05 -2.00 26.29
C LEU A 146 -1.21 -2.26 27.27
N ALA A 147 -1.02 -1.92 28.55
CA ALA A 147 -2.06 -2.01 29.58
C ALA A 147 -3.26 -1.12 29.23
N PHE A 148 -3.00 0.12 28.79
CA PHE A 148 -4.05 1.02 28.31
C PHE A 148 -4.77 0.48 27.06
N GLU A 149 -4.03 -0.09 26.09
CA GLU A 149 -4.64 -0.74 24.93
C GLU A 149 -5.55 -1.91 25.34
N ALA A 150 -5.11 -2.75 26.29
CA ALA A 150 -5.92 -3.84 26.82
C ALA A 150 -7.16 -3.36 27.59
N ALA A 151 -7.02 -2.29 28.38
CA ALA A 151 -8.13 -1.68 29.11
C ALA A 151 -9.20 -1.12 28.15
N VAL A 152 -8.80 -0.47 27.05
CA VAL A 152 -9.73 -0.04 25.99
C VAL A 152 -10.44 -1.24 25.37
N GLY A 153 -9.73 -2.35 25.12
CA GLY A 153 -10.35 -3.59 24.65
C GLY A 153 -11.40 -4.15 25.61
N SER A 154 -11.12 -4.08 26.92
CA SER A 154 -12.06 -4.50 27.98
C SER A 154 -13.34 -3.64 27.99
N VAL A 155 -13.19 -2.31 27.96
CA VAL A 155 -14.31 -1.36 27.89
C VAL A 155 -15.19 -1.63 26.67
N VAL A 156 -14.57 -1.79 25.48
CA VAL A 156 -15.31 -2.07 24.24
C VAL A 156 -16.05 -3.40 24.34
N ARG A 157 -15.42 -4.44 24.90
CA ARG A 157 -16.06 -5.75 25.07
C ARG A 157 -17.28 -5.68 25.99
N ALA A 158 -17.16 -4.97 27.12
CA ALA A 158 -18.28 -4.77 28.05
C ALA A 158 -19.43 -4.00 27.39
N ALA A 159 -19.14 -2.94 26.63
CA ALA A 159 -20.16 -2.16 25.95
C ALA A 159 -20.86 -2.92 24.82
N LEU A 160 -20.12 -3.72 24.03
CA LEU A 160 -20.71 -4.52 22.95
C LEU A 160 -21.62 -5.63 23.48
N ALA A 161 -21.36 -6.16 24.68
CA ALA A 161 -22.22 -7.17 25.30
C ALA A 161 -23.64 -6.67 25.60
N LEU A 162 -23.84 -5.35 25.68
CA LEU A 162 -25.16 -4.72 25.91
C LEU A 162 -26.00 -4.59 24.63
N VAL A 163 -25.41 -4.84 23.45
CA VAL A 163 -26.08 -4.70 22.15
C VAL A 163 -25.99 -6.04 21.41
N PRO A 164 -26.99 -6.93 21.61
CA PRO A 164 -26.94 -8.30 21.08
C PRO A 164 -27.04 -8.35 19.55
N GLU A 165 -27.76 -7.40 18.95
CA GLU A 165 -27.91 -7.28 17.50
C GLU A 165 -26.94 -6.25 16.95
N GLN A 166 -25.96 -6.71 16.18
CA GLN A 166 -24.96 -5.86 15.54
C GLN A 166 -25.19 -5.84 14.03
N PRO A 167 -24.94 -4.70 13.36
CA PRO A 167 -24.97 -4.67 11.91
C PRO A 167 -23.93 -5.64 11.34
N ALA A 168 -24.25 -6.29 10.23
CA ALA A 168 -23.35 -7.27 9.61
C ALA A 168 -22.12 -6.61 8.93
N THR A 169 -22.28 -5.38 8.45
CA THR A 169 -21.23 -4.56 7.82
C THR A 169 -21.13 -3.19 8.50
N GLY A 170 -20.07 -2.44 8.18
CA GLY A 170 -19.83 -1.14 8.80
C GLY A 170 -19.32 -1.23 10.23
N ARG A 171 -19.41 -0.10 10.94
CA ARG A 171 -19.02 0.01 12.35
C ARG A 171 -20.07 -0.64 13.25
N TYR A 172 -19.61 -1.13 14.40
CA TYR A 172 -20.51 -1.65 15.43
C TYR A 172 -21.24 -0.51 16.13
N VAL A 173 -22.41 -0.82 16.65
CA VAL A 173 -23.23 0.13 17.39
C VAL A 173 -23.01 -0.10 18.88
N PHE A 174 -22.72 0.99 19.58
CA PHE A 174 -22.64 1.01 21.03
C PHE A 174 -24.00 1.38 21.63
N PRO A 175 -24.29 0.92 22.86
CA PRO A 175 -25.50 1.35 23.55
C PRO A 175 -25.45 2.87 23.78
N PRO A 176 -26.60 3.55 23.86
CA PRO A 176 -26.63 4.96 24.23
C PRO A 176 -25.97 5.17 25.60
N ALA A 177 -25.39 6.35 25.81
CA ALA A 177 -24.77 6.76 27.07
C ALA A 177 -25.84 6.89 28.18
N ALA A 178 -26.23 5.75 28.75
CA ALA A 178 -27.28 5.60 29.74
C ALA A 178 -26.75 4.91 31.00
N ALA A 179 -27.57 4.90 32.07
CA ALA A 179 -27.21 4.31 33.36
C ALA A 179 -26.71 2.85 33.25
N ALA A 180 -27.28 2.04 32.35
CA ALA A 180 -26.84 0.66 32.13
C ALA A 180 -25.41 0.54 31.59
N LEU A 181 -24.99 1.48 30.72
CA LEU A 181 -23.61 1.52 30.23
C LEU A 181 -22.66 1.99 31.34
N ALA A 182 -23.04 3.01 32.10
CA ALA A 182 -22.25 3.48 33.23
C ALA A 182 -22.06 2.38 34.29
N GLU A 183 -23.12 1.62 34.59
CA GLU A 183 -23.08 0.47 35.49
C GLU A 183 -22.08 -0.60 34.99
N ALA A 184 -22.19 -0.99 33.71
CA ALA A 184 -21.32 -2.01 33.11
C ALA A 184 -19.84 -1.58 33.06
N LEU A 185 -19.56 -0.28 33.10
CA LEU A 185 -18.21 0.29 33.03
C LEU A 185 -17.65 0.75 34.39
N ARG A 186 -18.38 0.56 35.50
CA ARG A 186 -17.98 1.04 36.83
C ARG A 186 -16.58 0.60 37.24
N ASP A 187 -16.22 -0.66 36.97
CA ASP A 187 -14.95 -1.25 37.39
C ASP A 187 -13.85 -1.16 36.31
N GLN A 188 -14.09 -0.39 35.24
CA GLN A 188 -13.13 -0.25 34.14
C GLN A 188 -12.20 0.95 34.36
N ASP A 189 -11.07 0.95 33.65
CA ASP A 189 -10.12 2.06 33.69
C ASP A 189 -10.79 3.36 33.17
N PRO A 190 -10.82 4.44 33.96
CA PRO A 190 -11.54 5.67 33.60
C PRO A 190 -10.93 6.37 32.38
N GLY A 191 -9.61 6.24 32.17
CA GLY A 191 -8.95 6.77 30.98
C GLY A 191 -9.36 6.02 29.71
N ALA A 192 -9.50 4.70 29.80
CA ALA A 192 -10.01 3.86 28.71
C ALA A 192 -11.49 4.16 28.43
N VAL A 193 -12.32 4.36 29.47
CA VAL A 193 -13.71 4.79 29.32
C VAL A 193 -13.79 6.13 28.60
N ALA A 194 -13.01 7.13 29.01
CA ALA A 194 -12.98 8.44 28.36
C ALA A 194 -12.53 8.37 26.89
N ALA A 195 -11.61 7.46 26.55
CA ALA A 195 -11.15 7.27 25.18
C ALA A 195 -12.22 6.65 24.25
N VAL A 196 -13.09 5.78 24.78
CA VAL A 196 -14.17 5.15 23.99
C VAL A 196 -15.47 5.97 24.02
N PHE A 197 -15.80 6.53 25.18
CA PHE A 197 -17.04 7.25 25.48
C PHE A 197 -16.73 8.62 26.10
N PRO A 198 -16.22 9.59 25.32
CA PRO A 198 -15.84 10.91 25.86
C PRO A 198 -16.98 11.63 26.57
N ALA A 199 -18.22 11.49 26.08
CA ALA A 199 -19.41 12.08 26.70
C ALA A 199 -19.70 11.55 28.12
N LEU A 200 -19.32 10.31 28.46
CA LEU A 200 -19.48 9.79 29.82
C LEU A 200 -18.48 10.40 30.78
N ALA A 201 -17.27 10.72 30.31
CA ALA A 201 -16.27 11.40 31.11
C ALA A 201 -16.69 12.83 31.46
N GLU A 202 -17.36 13.53 30.54
CA GLU A 202 -17.90 14.88 30.77
C GLU A 202 -19.00 14.87 31.85
N ILE A 203 -19.88 13.86 31.84
CA ILE A 203 -20.96 13.74 32.85
C ILE A 203 -20.38 13.46 34.24
N ALA A 204 -19.36 12.61 34.36
CA ALA A 204 -18.70 12.32 35.63
C ALA A 204 -18.00 13.55 36.24
N GLN A 205 -17.53 14.48 35.41
CA GLN A 205 -16.92 15.74 35.86
C GLN A 205 -17.95 16.83 36.21
N ALA A 206 -19.23 16.62 35.91
CA ALA A 206 -20.30 17.58 36.16
C ALA A 206 -20.98 17.43 37.54
N GLU A 207 -20.61 16.43 38.34
CA GLU A 207 -20.95 16.42 39.77
C GLU A 207 -20.17 17.54 40.50
N PRO A 208 -20.83 18.39 41.30
CA PRO A 208 -20.21 19.58 41.88
C PRO A 208 -19.12 19.20 42.88
N GLU A 209 -17.86 19.51 42.57
CA GLU A 209 -16.77 19.43 43.53
C GLU A 209 -17.00 20.41 44.71
N PRO A 210 -16.77 19.98 45.97
CA PRO A 210 -16.69 20.86 47.10
C PRO A 210 -15.40 21.71 47.05
N THR A 211 -15.60 23.02 47.11
CA THR A 211 -14.67 24.10 47.52
C THR A 211 -13.16 23.83 47.47
N ALA A 212 -12.54 24.30 46.40
CA ALA A 212 -11.20 24.88 46.27
C ALA A 212 -10.18 24.60 47.39
N ILE A 213 -9.23 23.70 47.08
CA ILE A 213 -7.89 23.71 47.69
C ILE A 213 -6.95 24.33 46.65
N GLU A 214 -6.30 25.45 47.02
CA GLU A 214 -5.29 26.13 46.22
C GLU A 214 -4.16 25.17 45.81
N PRO A 215 -3.84 25.04 44.50
CA PRO A 215 -2.70 24.25 44.06
C PRO A 215 -1.38 24.99 44.33
N PRO A 216 -0.31 24.29 44.74
CA PRO A 216 1.02 24.87 44.91
C PRO A 216 1.62 25.32 43.56
N PRO A 217 2.57 26.27 43.59
CA PRO A 217 3.08 26.92 42.37
C PRO A 217 3.79 25.93 41.45
N ILE A 218 3.34 25.89 40.21
CA ILE A 218 3.94 25.14 39.11
C ILE A 218 5.30 25.77 38.79
N LEU A 219 6.38 25.02 39.02
CA LEU A 219 7.71 25.37 38.51
C LEU A 219 7.72 25.20 36.98
N GLU A 220 7.66 26.33 36.26
CA GLU A 220 7.89 26.41 34.83
C GLU A 220 9.29 25.89 34.47
N THR A 221 9.40 24.60 34.15
CA THR A 221 10.58 24.07 33.49
C THR A 221 10.47 24.41 32.01
N ARG A 222 11.03 25.56 31.62
CA ARG A 222 11.26 25.91 30.21
C ARG A 222 12.10 24.81 29.56
N ALA A 223 11.48 23.99 28.73
CA ALA A 223 12.20 23.08 27.84
C ALA A 223 12.99 23.93 26.84
N MET A 224 14.32 24.01 27.04
CA MET A 224 15.19 24.64 26.07
C MET A 224 15.02 23.97 24.70
N PRO A 225 14.96 24.75 23.60
CA PRO A 225 15.03 24.19 22.27
C PRO A 225 16.42 23.56 22.10
N ARG A 226 16.49 22.23 22.18
CA ARG A 226 17.70 21.50 21.77
C ARG A 226 17.83 21.67 20.26
N HIS A 227 18.58 22.68 19.84
CA HIS A 227 19.13 22.75 18.50
C HIS A 227 20.02 21.51 18.30
N ARG A 228 19.42 20.41 17.83
CA ARG A 228 20.15 19.27 17.28
C ARG A 228 20.71 19.72 15.94
N LEU A 229 21.79 20.48 15.99
CA LEU A 229 22.58 20.81 14.82
C LEU A 229 23.19 19.49 14.34
N LEU A 230 22.70 19.00 13.20
CA LEU A 230 23.41 17.96 12.46
C LEU A 230 24.86 18.42 12.24
N PRO A 231 25.85 17.51 12.29
CA PRO A 231 27.21 17.85 11.91
C PRO A 231 27.24 18.46 10.50
N PRO A 232 28.08 19.49 10.25
CA PRO A 232 28.26 20.06 8.92
C PRO A 232 28.65 18.98 7.90
N ASP A 233 28.21 19.15 6.65
CA ASP A 233 28.43 18.17 5.56
C ASP A 233 29.91 17.75 5.42
N ALA A 234 30.84 18.70 5.58
CA ALA A 234 32.28 18.45 5.53
C ALA A 234 32.76 17.47 6.61
N VAL A 235 32.18 17.54 7.81
CA VAL A 235 32.53 16.66 8.93
C VAL A 235 32.03 15.24 8.68
N LEU A 236 30.81 15.08 8.16
CA LEU A 236 30.26 13.77 7.82
C LEU A 236 31.06 13.07 6.71
N LEU A 237 31.51 13.82 5.70
CA LEU A 237 32.35 13.28 4.63
C LEU A 237 33.74 12.89 5.14
N ALA A 238 34.36 13.71 6.01
CA ALA A 238 35.66 13.40 6.60
C ALA A 238 35.60 12.15 7.49
N GLU A 239 34.56 12.00 8.32
CA GLU A 239 34.39 10.81 9.16
C GLU A 239 34.11 9.54 8.33
N ARG A 240 33.37 9.65 7.22
CA ARG A 240 33.17 8.54 6.26
C ARG A 240 34.48 8.17 5.56
N ALA A 241 35.30 9.15 5.16
CA ALA A 241 36.60 8.92 4.53
C ALA A 241 37.58 8.21 5.47
N LYS A 242 37.47 8.41 6.79
CA LYS A 242 38.21 7.65 7.82
C LYS A 242 37.68 6.21 8.02
N GLY A 243 36.66 5.78 7.28
CA GLY A 243 36.09 4.43 7.37
C GLY A 243 35.21 4.20 8.61
N ARG A 244 34.79 5.25 9.31
CA ARG A 244 33.92 5.09 10.50
C ARG A 244 32.53 4.61 10.08
N LYS A 245 31.96 3.72 10.91
CA LYS A 245 30.61 3.17 10.66
C LYS A 245 29.56 4.25 10.95
N ILE A 246 28.52 4.33 10.11
CA ILE A 246 27.44 5.33 10.23
C ILE A 246 26.76 5.29 11.60
N ALA A 247 26.65 4.12 12.23
CA ALA A 247 26.11 3.97 13.58
C ALA A 247 26.96 4.69 14.65
N GLN A 248 28.29 4.69 14.50
CA GLN A 248 29.21 5.39 15.41
C GLN A 248 29.09 6.91 15.22
N ILE A 249 29.05 7.37 13.97
CA ILE A 249 28.84 8.79 13.66
C ILE A 249 27.50 9.28 14.23
N ALA A 250 26.44 8.49 14.14
CA ALA A 250 25.14 8.84 14.70
C ALA A 250 25.18 8.93 16.24
N ALA A 251 25.87 8.00 16.90
CA ALA A 251 26.01 7.99 18.35
C ALA A 251 26.82 9.18 18.86
N ASP A 252 27.97 9.47 18.25
CA ASP A 252 28.86 10.57 18.64
C ASP A 252 28.16 11.94 18.57
N TRP A 253 27.24 12.11 17.62
CA TRP A 253 26.53 13.37 17.38
C TRP A 253 25.11 13.41 17.96
N GLY A 254 24.66 12.36 18.65
CA GLY A 254 23.33 12.30 19.25
C GLY A 254 22.18 12.40 18.22
N VAL A 255 22.43 11.97 16.98
CA VAL A 255 21.45 11.97 15.88
C VAL A 255 21.04 10.54 15.51
N SER A 256 19.94 10.38 14.77
CA SER A 256 19.53 9.05 14.32
C SER A 256 20.38 8.58 13.13
N VAL A 257 20.61 7.27 13.05
CA VAL A 257 21.30 6.63 11.92
C VAL A 257 20.63 6.97 10.58
N GLN A 258 19.30 7.03 10.55
CA GLN A 258 18.54 7.41 9.35
C GLN A 258 18.77 8.88 8.95
N ALA A 259 18.92 9.80 9.90
CA ALA A 259 19.23 11.19 9.60
C ALA A 259 20.60 11.31 8.92
N VAL A 260 21.61 10.57 9.40
CA VAL A 260 22.94 10.51 8.77
C VAL A 260 22.86 9.91 7.35
N TYR A 261 22.12 8.82 7.16
CA TYR A 261 21.90 8.23 5.82
C TYR A 261 21.18 9.19 4.86
N ALA A 262 20.14 9.89 5.32
CA ALA A 262 19.42 10.86 4.50
C ALA A 262 20.32 12.01 4.07
N HIS A 263 21.20 12.48 4.96
CA HIS A 263 22.16 13.54 4.65
C HIS A 263 23.25 13.09 3.68
N LEU A 264 23.86 11.92 3.92
CA LEU A 264 24.85 11.35 3.01
C LEU A 264 24.26 11.06 1.62
N ARG A 265 23.02 10.57 1.56
CA ARG A 265 22.32 10.36 0.28
C ARG A 265 22.11 11.67 -0.47
N ARG A 266 21.77 12.76 0.24
CA ARG A 266 21.65 14.11 -0.35
C ARG A 266 22.98 14.57 -0.94
N LEU A 267 24.09 14.34 -0.23
CA LEU A 267 25.43 14.69 -0.68
C LEU A 267 25.88 13.85 -1.88
N ASP A 268 25.65 12.54 -1.85
CA ASP A 268 26.00 11.64 -2.96
C ASP A 268 25.18 12.00 -4.23
N ILE A 269 23.91 12.40 -4.09
CA ILE A 269 23.09 12.90 -5.22
C ILE A 269 23.63 14.24 -5.75
N ALA A 270 24.07 15.14 -4.88
CA ALA A 270 24.66 16.42 -5.29
C ALA A 270 25.99 16.23 -6.02
N VAL A 271 26.82 15.27 -5.59
CA VAL A 271 28.07 14.88 -6.27
C VAL A 271 27.77 14.25 -7.64
N LEU A 272 26.73 13.43 -7.74
CA LEU A 272 26.28 12.85 -9.02
C LEU A 272 25.59 13.88 -9.96
N SER A 273 25.19 15.03 -9.43
CA SER A 273 24.56 16.12 -10.20
C SER A 273 25.56 17.21 -10.63
N ALA A 274 26.83 17.14 -10.22
CA ALA A 274 27.89 17.91 -10.85
C ALA A 274 28.00 17.51 -12.33
N PRO A 275 28.23 18.44 -13.28
CA PRO A 275 28.19 18.18 -14.72
C PRO A 275 29.30 17.20 -15.10
N THR A 276 28.98 15.91 -15.00
CA THR A 276 29.83 14.81 -15.39
C THR A 276 29.56 14.55 -16.86
N LYS A 277 30.64 14.37 -17.65
CA LYS A 277 30.64 14.04 -19.08
C LYS A 277 29.44 13.18 -19.48
N ALA A 278 28.77 13.58 -20.57
CA ALA A 278 27.53 12.99 -21.07
C ALA A 278 27.55 11.45 -21.02
N PRO A 279 26.55 10.81 -20.40
CA PRO A 279 26.50 9.36 -20.30
C PRO A 279 26.33 8.75 -21.71
N PRO A 280 26.90 7.56 -21.98
CA PRO A 280 26.66 6.85 -23.22
C PRO A 280 25.15 6.58 -23.39
N PRO A 281 24.65 6.57 -24.64
CA PRO A 281 23.23 6.42 -24.91
C PRO A 281 22.71 5.11 -24.31
N LYS A 282 21.65 5.21 -23.50
CA LYS A 282 20.95 4.05 -22.94
C LYS A 282 20.57 3.09 -24.07
N PRO A 283 20.72 1.76 -23.90
CA PRO A 283 20.22 0.80 -24.87
C PRO A 283 18.71 0.98 -24.98
N GLN A 284 18.27 1.42 -26.15
CA GLN A 284 16.85 1.47 -26.47
C GLN A 284 16.38 0.02 -26.52
N ILE A 285 15.58 -0.39 -25.52
CA ILE A 285 14.76 -1.58 -25.64
C ILE A 285 13.75 -1.26 -26.75
N ARG A 286 14.10 -1.60 -27.98
CA ARG A 286 13.16 -1.65 -29.10
C ARG A 286 12.13 -2.70 -28.71
N ARG A 287 10.99 -2.27 -28.17
CA ARG A 287 9.77 -3.08 -28.23
C ARG A 287 9.57 -3.41 -29.69
N LEU A 288 9.85 -4.67 -30.06
CA LEU A 288 9.45 -5.23 -31.33
C LEU A 288 7.92 -5.15 -31.33
N LEU A 289 7.38 -4.08 -31.90
CA LEU A 289 5.98 -4.02 -32.29
C LEU A 289 5.80 -5.19 -33.25
N ALA A 290 5.14 -6.25 -32.78
CA ALA A 290 4.78 -7.38 -33.62
C ALA A 290 4.01 -6.82 -34.81
N VAL A 291 4.66 -6.78 -35.97
CA VAL A 291 4.00 -6.39 -37.21
C VAL A 291 2.95 -7.47 -37.45
N PRO A 292 1.65 -7.13 -37.49
CA PRO A 292 0.62 -8.12 -37.75
C PRO A 292 0.91 -8.78 -39.10
N PRO A 293 0.66 -10.09 -39.25
CA PRO A 293 0.88 -10.79 -40.51
C PRO A 293 0.10 -10.10 -41.64
N PRO A 294 0.63 -10.11 -42.87
CA PRO A 294 0.04 -9.40 -44.01
C PRO A 294 -1.44 -9.76 -44.17
N GLY A 295 -2.29 -8.75 -44.30
CA GLY A 295 -3.75 -8.89 -44.42
C GLY A 295 -4.54 -8.81 -43.10
N ARG A 296 -3.88 -8.77 -41.92
CA ARG A 296 -4.56 -8.51 -40.64
C ARG A 296 -4.42 -7.05 -40.20
N LEU A 297 -5.56 -6.44 -39.89
CA LEU A 297 -5.62 -5.13 -39.23
C LEU A 297 -5.02 -5.22 -37.83
N SER A 298 -4.37 -4.15 -37.35
CA SER A 298 -3.92 -4.08 -35.96
C SER A 298 -5.12 -3.96 -35.00
N ALA A 299 -4.90 -4.21 -33.71
CA ALA A 299 -5.95 -4.03 -32.70
C ALA A 299 -6.49 -2.59 -32.68
N GLY A 300 -5.63 -1.58 -32.93
CA GLY A 300 -6.05 -0.19 -33.06
C GLY A 300 -6.95 0.05 -34.28
N ASP A 301 -6.62 -0.54 -35.41
CA ASP A 301 -7.40 -0.40 -36.65
C ASP A 301 -8.76 -1.11 -36.54
N LEU A 302 -8.82 -2.25 -35.84
CA LEU A 302 -10.09 -2.93 -35.54
C LEU A 302 -10.97 -2.09 -34.61
N ALA A 303 -10.40 -1.41 -33.61
CA ALA A 303 -11.16 -0.50 -32.76
C ALA A 303 -11.75 0.67 -33.56
N LEU A 304 -10.98 1.23 -34.51
CA LEU A 304 -11.46 2.25 -35.44
C LEU A 304 -12.61 1.74 -36.32
N ALA A 305 -12.52 0.51 -36.84
CA ALA A 305 -13.59 -0.10 -37.63
C ALA A 305 -14.89 -0.26 -36.82
N VAL A 306 -14.80 -0.70 -35.55
CA VAL A 306 -15.96 -0.82 -34.66
C VAL A 306 -16.60 0.54 -34.39
N GLU A 307 -15.80 1.57 -34.15
CA GLU A 307 -16.30 2.92 -33.91
C GLU A 307 -16.96 3.52 -35.17
N LEU A 308 -16.37 3.29 -36.34
CA LEU A 308 -16.92 3.71 -37.62
C LEU A 308 -18.27 3.04 -37.91
N ALA A 309 -18.37 1.73 -37.68
CA ALA A 309 -19.62 0.97 -37.82
C ALA A 309 -20.72 1.56 -36.93
N ARG A 310 -20.41 1.86 -35.66
CA ARG A 310 -21.37 2.43 -34.71
C ARG A 310 -21.81 3.84 -35.10
N ARG A 311 -20.88 4.72 -35.51
CA ARG A 311 -21.18 6.13 -35.82
C ARG A 311 -21.92 6.31 -37.13
N LYS A 312 -21.68 5.45 -38.12
CA LYS A 312 -22.25 5.58 -39.47
C LYS A 312 -23.39 4.61 -39.77
N GLY A 313 -23.71 3.70 -38.83
CA GLY A 313 -24.75 2.71 -39.03
C GLY A 313 -24.45 1.72 -40.16
N ILE A 314 -23.17 1.52 -40.49
CA ILE A 314 -22.73 0.57 -41.51
C ILE A 314 -22.41 -0.79 -40.86
N THR A 315 -22.43 -1.85 -41.66
CA THR A 315 -22.09 -3.18 -41.15
C THR A 315 -20.62 -3.25 -40.72
N PRO A 316 -20.28 -4.05 -39.70
CA PRO A 316 -18.88 -4.22 -39.27
C PRO A 316 -17.94 -4.65 -40.39
N ALA A 317 -18.41 -5.48 -41.33
CA ALA A 317 -17.64 -5.90 -42.50
C ALA A 317 -17.30 -4.72 -43.43
N ALA A 318 -18.26 -3.84 -43.71
CA ALA A 318 -18.04 -2.64 -44.51
C ALA A 318 -17.07 -1.66 -43.83
N ALA A 319 -17.13 -1.54 -42.50
CA ALA A 319 -16.20 -0.72 -41.75
C ALA A 319 -14.76 -1.28 -41.75
N VAL A 320 -14.60 -2.60 -41.67
CA VAL A 320 -13.29 -3.26 -41.77
C VAL A 320 -12.69 -3.10 -43.17
N GLU A 321 -13.49 -3.27 -44.22
CA GLU A 321 -13.08 -3.01 -45.62
C GLU A 321 -12.62 -1.55 -45.80
N PHE A 322 -13.39 -0.60 -45.27
CA PHE A 322 -13.05 0.82 -45.33
C PHE A 322 -11.72 1.13 -44.65
N VAL A 323 -11.51 0.64 -43.42
CA VAL A 323 -10.26 0.86 -42.68
C VAL A 323 -9.08 0.15 -43.37
N ARG A 324 -9.28 -1.02 -43.98
CA ARG A 324 -8.25 -1.67 -44.80
C ARG A 324 -7.84 -0.82 -45.99
N ALA A 325 -8.80 -0.25 -46.71
CA ALA A 325 -8.52 0.62 -47.85
C ALA A 325 -7.75 1.88 -47.42
N ASP A 326 -8.13 2.49 -46.30
CA ASP A 326 -7.45 3.67 -45.74
C ASP A 326 -6.01 3.36 -45.30
N VAL A 327 -5.81 2.26 -44.57
CA VAL A 327 -4.46 1.80 -44.16
C VAL A 327 -3.58 1.49 -45.36
N ALA A 328 -4.14 0.91 -46.43
CA ALA A 328 -3.41 0.63 -47.66
C ALA A 328 -3.00 1.91 -48.43
N GLN A 329 -3.75 3.01 -48.29
CA GLN A 329 -3.38 4.31 -48.87
C GLN A 329 -2.30 5.01 -48.04
N VAL A 330 -2.37 4.92 -46.71
CA VAL A 330 -1.45 5.62 -45.79
C VAL A 330 -0.12 4.89 -45.63
N ARG A 331 -0.11 3.56 -45.70
CA ARG A 331 1.13 2.76 -45.71
C ARG A 331 1.42 2.30 -47.14
N PRO A 332 2.23 3.03 -47.92
CA PRO A 332 2.73 2.48 -49.16
C PRO A 332 3.43 1.16 -48.85
N VAL A 333 3.04 0.11 -49.58
CA VAL A 333 3.71 -1.19 -49.54
C VAL A 333 5.18 -0.93 -49.80
N ALA A 334 6.02 -1.07 -48.77
CA ALA A 334 7.46 -0.93 -48.95
C ALA A 334 7.88 -1.97 -50.01
N PRO A 335 8.61 -1.57 -51.06
CA PRO A 335 9.07 -2.50 -52.09
C PRO A 335 9.84 -3.63 -51.42
N ASP A 336 9.62 -4.86 -51.87
CA ASP A 336 10.17 -6.14 -51.36
C ASP A 336 11.58 -5.99 -50.81
N LEU A 337 11.66 -5.57 -49.54
CA LEU A 337 12.87 -5.65 -48.76
C LEU A 337 12.87 -7.08 -48.22
N PRO A 338 13.96 -7.86 -48.43
CA PRO A 338 14.05 -9.19 -47.87
C PRO A 338 13.74 -9.09 -46.37
N PRO A 339 12.94 -10.04 -45.84
CA PRO A 339 12.45 -9.95 -44.47
C PRO A 339 13.63 -9.66 -43.56
N ALA A 340 13.52 -8.59 -42.77
CA ALA A 340 14.55 -8.19 -41.83
C ALA A 340 14.85 -9.40 -40.94
N GLY A 341 15.95 -10.09 -41.26
CA GLY A 341 16.38 -11.25 -40.51
C GLY A 341 16.50 -10.82 -39.07
N PHE A 342 15.84 -11.56 -38.17
CA PHE A 342 16.20 -11.49 -36.77
C PHE A 342 17.72 -11.63 -36.70
N PRO A 343 18.46 -10.76 -35.98
CA PRO A 343 19.86 -11.02 -35.74
C PRO A 343 19.90 -12.40 -35.10
N ALA A 344 20.39 -13.39 -35.84
CA ALA A 344 20.45 -14.75 -35.35
C ALA A 344 21.17 -14.68 -34.00
N PRO A 345 20.64 -15.31 -32.94
CA PRO A 345 21.43 -15.49 -31.73
C PRO A 345 22.78 -16.05 -32.18
N ARG A 346 23.88 -15.46 -31.70
CA ARG A 346 25.24 -15.89 -32.06
C ARG A 346 25.48 -17.29 -31.50
N MET A 347 24.81 -18.30 -32.02
CA MET A 347 25.09 -19.68 -31.70
C MET A 347 26.51 -19.99 -32.17
N SER A 348 27.23 -20.80 -31.40
CA SER A 348 28.49 -21.34 -31.86
C SER A 348 28.26 -22.11 -33.18
N PRO A 349 29.26 -22.16 -34.08
CA PRO A 349 29.15 -22.94 -35.32
C PRO A 349 28.75 -24.40 -35.04
N ALA A 350 29.24 -24.99 -33.95
CA ALA A 350 28.91 -26.35 -33.52
C ALA A 350 27.41 -26.55 -33.22
N LEU A 351 26.78 -25.62 -32.48
CA LEU A 351 25.34 -25.64 -32.23
C LEU A 351 24.52 -25.49 -33.51
N THR A 352 25.00 -24.65 -34.44
CA THR A 352 24.33 -24.44 -35.74
C THR A 352 24.36 -25.71 -36.58
N ASP A 353 25.51 -26.37 -36.67
CA ASP A 353 25.68 -27.62 -37.41
C ASP A 353 24.89 -28.76 -36.77
N TRP A 354 24.81 -28.78 -35.43
CA TRP A 354 23.99 -29.75 -34.70
C TRP A 354 22.50 -29.61 -35.01
N PHE A 355 21.95 -28.39 -34.98
CA PHE A 355 20.54 -28.15 -35.34
C PHE A 355 20.26 -28.48 -36.81
N GLN A 356 21.22 -28.22 -37.70
CA GLN A 356 21.08 -28.55 -39.12
C GLN A 356 21.10 -30.08 -39.33
N ALA A 357 22.00 -30.81 -38.67
CA ALA A 357 22.03 -32.27 -38.70
C ALA A 357 20.71 -32.88 -38.20
N LEU A 358 20.12 -32.31 -37.14
CA LEU A 358 18.81 -32.69 -36.63
C LEU A 358 17.69 -32.47 -37.66
N ALA A 359 17.67 -31.30 -38.31
CA ALA A 359 16.67 -30.97 -39.32
C ALA A 359 16.77 -31.87 -40.56
N ASP A 360 18.00 -32.27 -40.92
CA ASP A 360 18.27 -33.13 -42.08
C ASP A 360 18.11 -34.63 -41.77
N GLY A 361 17.85 -35.01 -40.51
CA GLY A 361 17.75 -36.41 -40.08
C GLY A 361 19.07 -37.18 -40.15
N ARG A 362 20.20 -36.48 -40.01
CA ARG A 362 21.55 -37.07 -39.96
C ARG A 362 21.93 -37.41 -38.52
N ASP A 363 22.93 -38.29 -38.37
CA ASP A 363 23.51 -38.56 -37.05
C ASP A 363 24.03 -37.25 -36.43
N LEU A 364 23.66 -37.04 -35.17
CA LEU A 364 23.93 -35.81 -34.45
C LEU A 364 25.39 -35.79 -33.99
N PRO A 365 26.18 -34.74 -34.32
CA PRO A 365 27.52 -34.62 -33.80
C PRO A 365 27.51 -34.52 -32.26
N GLU A 366 28.50 -35.09 -31.59
CA GLU A 366 28.66 -34.88 -30.14
C GLU A 366 28.99 -33.41 -29.86
N LEU A 367 28.26 -32.80 -28.93
CA LEU A 367 28.50 -31.44 -28.46
C LEU A 367 29.29 -31.50 -27.16
N GLU A 368 30.36 -30.73 -27.09
CA GLU A 368 31.16 -30.57 -25.88
C GLU A 368 30.61 -29.43 -25.03
N MET A 369 30.90 -29.45 -23.72
CA MET A 369 30.48 -28.39 -22.78
C MET A 369 30.96 -26.99 -23.20
N GLU A 370 32.04 -26.91 -23.96
CA GLU A 370 32.60 -25.65 -24.47
C GLU A 370 31.74 -25.02 -25.58
N ASP A 371 30.96 -25.82 -26.31
CA ASP A 371 30.12 -25.36 -27.43
C ASP A 371 28.90 -24.55 -26.97
N PHE A 372 28.55 -24.62 -25.69
CA PHE A 372 27.43 -23.92 -25.08
C PHE A 372 27.79 -22.56 -24.45
N ASN A 373 29.08 -22.19 -24.42
CA ASN A 373 29.52 -20.88 -23.90
C ASN A 373 29.43 -19.82 -25.01
N VAL A 374 28.26 -19.19 -25.14
CA VAL A 374 28.00 -18.05 -26.04
C VAL A 374 28.02 -16.72 -25.29
#